data_AF-A0A819U5L3-F1
#
_entry.id   AF-A0A819U5L3-F1
#
_cell.length_a   1.000
_cell.length_b   1.000
_cell.length_c   1.000
_cell.angle_alpha   90.00
_cell.angle_beta   90.00
_cell.angle_gamma   90.00
#
_symmetry.space_group_name_H-M   'P 1'
#
loop_
_entity.id
_entity.type
_entity.pdbx_description
1 polymer ?
#
loop_
_entity_poly.entity_id
_entity_poly.type
_entity_poly.pdbx_seq_one_letter_code
_entity_poly.pdbx_strand_id
1 'polypeptide(L)'
;MLCLNLGSITFGQSKDVVIPMTMDQYKKMEIILDYESPQGQKKKQCKSLERFDGDIKLLNQQKYRLELVDIIRKGYELLRGSEETFATNQQSVLDNIETLEQTIKNHSTNDNYLTDLLTDLTGQIKTAFSRYDWFVKWGIHYLPSITRAHLLQQCNNFKDPGVQHYGQGQLFNTVRDEMDAIFCDLPAPKRAGSGAPIDMSVFNDADNPCFHGSCTVKLFDGSIKFVKDLRRGDRLYPHGGTINYILKTICNNRQAQMVLLDSGLIITPWHPIRLNGVTWVLPCSLVSCPTNIICEAVYSFALDQGHTIWVNDIECVTLGHGFKEDIVRHIYYGSERVIEDLRIMDGQQNCTGFIEIQSKWVIRNKRTGRVNGIRQPENIDIISN
;
A
#
# COMPACT_ATOMS: atom_id res chain seq x y z
N MET A 1 -43.43 -7.32 -0.64
CA MET A 1 -42.67 -6.07 -0.83
C MET A 1 -41.45 -6.13 0.08
N LEU A 2 -40.26 -6.30 -0.49
CA LEU A 2 -39.00 -6.28 0.27
C LEU A 2 -38.55 -4.83 0.42
N CYS A 3 -38.32 -4.38 1.64
CA CYS A 3 -37.82 -3.04 1.93
C CYS A 3 -36.41 -3.13 2.48
N LEU A 4 -35.47 -2.40 1.89
CA LEU A 4 -34.06 -2.41 2.25
C LEU A 4 -33.63 -0.99 2.60
N ASN A 5 -33.00 -0.82 3.76
CA ASN A 5 -32.36 0.45 4.11
C ASN A 5 -30.96 0.48 3.51
N LEU A 6 -30.77 1.32 2.50
CA LEU A 6 -29.48 1.48 1.81
C LEU A 6 -28.50 2.39 2.57
N GLY A 7 -28.99 3.11 3.59
CA GLY A 7 -28.25 4.18 4.25
C GLY A 7 -27.98 5.35 3.30
N SER A 8 -26.87 6.06 3.53
CA SER A 8 -26.42 7.13 2.65
C SER A 8 -25.85 6.57 1.36
N ILE A 9 -26.22 7.17 0.22
CA ILE A 9 -25.63 6.88 -1.09
C ILE A 9 -24.53 7.91 -1.33
N THR A 10 -23.36 7.44 -1.77
CA THR A 10 -22.22 8.31 -2.07
C THR A 10 -22.41 8.98 -3.43
N PHE A 11 -22.22 10.30 -3.49
CA PHE A 11 -22.33 11.07 -4.73
C PHE A 11 -21.32 10.55 -5.78
N GLY A 12 -21.79 10.34 -7.01
CA GLY A 12 -20.94 9.89 -8.12
C GLY A 12 -20.50 8.42 -8.05
N GLN A 13 -21.09 7.62 -7.17
CA GLN A 13 -20.81 6.18 -7.05
C GLN A 13 -22.10 5.36 -7.04
N SER A 14 -22.06 4.17 -7.64
CA SER A 14 -23.12 3.18 -7.46
C SER A 14 -23.12 2.60 -6.04
N LYS A 15 -24.28 2.07 -5.66
CA LYS A 15 -24.47 1.25 -4.47
C LYS A 15 -25.09 -0.06 -4.93
N ASP A 16 -24.40 -1.17 -4.67
CA ASP A 16 -24.78 -2.47 -5.21
C ASP A 16 -25.42 -3.34 -4.13
N VAL A 17 -26.58 -3.90 -4.48
CA VAL A 17 -27.40 -4.71 -3.58
C VAL A 17 -27.62 -6.07 -4.22
N VAL A 18 -27.32 -7.13 -3.49
CA VAL A 18 -27.58 -8.51 -3.91
C VAL A 18 -28.78 -9.03 -3.11
N ILE A 19 -29.80 -9.50 -3.82
CA ILE A 19 -31.02 -10.01 -3.20
C ILE A 19 -31.18 -11.47 -3.65
N PRO A 20 -31.06 -12.45 -2.74
CA PRO A 20 -31.39 -13.82 -3.07
C PRO A 20 -32.91 -13.94 -3.28
N MET A 21 -33.33 -14.38 -4.46
CA MET A 21 -34.73 -14.57 -4.81
C MET A 21 -34.93 -15.69 -5.82
N THR A 22 -36.10 -16.34 -5.77
CA THR A 22 -36.53 -17.35 -6.74
C THR A 22 -37.43 -16.68 -7.78
N MET A 23 -37.03 -16.74 -9.05
CA MET A 23 -37.66 -15.97 -10.14
C MET A 23 -38.94 -16.58 -10.68
N ASP A 24 -39.22 -17.85 -10.42
CA ASP A 24 -40.37 -18.61 -10.98
C ASP A 24 -41.75 -18.00 -10.66
N GLN A 25 -41.80 -17.01 -9.76
CA GLN A 25 -43.01 -16.38 -9.27
C GLN A 25 -43.22 -14.94 -9.79
N TYR A 26 -42.27 -14.33 -10.51
CA TYR A 26 -42.31 -12.90 -10.81
C TYR A 26 -42.07 -12.58 -12.29
N LYS A 27 -43.13 -12.24 -13.02
CA LYS A 27 -43.07 -11.76 -14.43
C LYS A 27 -42.69 -10.28 -14.55
N LYS A 28 -42.77 -9.53 -13.46
CA LYS A 28 -42.54 -8.08 -13.39
C LYS A 28 -42.05 -7.73 -11.99
N MET A 29 -41.06 -6.84 -11.90
CA MET A 29 -40.55 -6.32 -10.64
C MET A 29 -40.65 -4.81 -10.63
N GLU A 30 -41.23 -4.25 -9.57
CA GLU A 30 -41.21 -2.82 -9.32
C GLU A 30 -40.17 -2.51 -8.24
N ILE A 31 -39.22 -1.65 -8.59
CA ILE A 31 -38.18 -1.16 -7.70
C ILE A 31 -38.52 0.29 -7.38
N ILE A 32 -38.71 0.56 -6.09
CA ILE A 32 -39.01 1.89 -5.58
C ILE A 32 -37.82 2.35 -4.74
N LEU A 33 -37.27 3.51 -5.08
CA LEU A 33 -36.23 4.18 -4.31
C LEU A 33 -36.82 5.44 -3.69
N ASP A 34 -37.00 5.41 -2.38
CA ASP A 34 -37.36 6.56 -1.56
C ASP A 34 -36.08 7.09 -0.89
N TYR A 35 -35.76 8.38 -1.06
CA TYR A 35 -34.56 9.00 -0.50
C TYR A 35 -34.76 10.48 -0.19
N GLU A 36 -33.88 11.04 0.64
CA GLU A 36 -33.82 12.46 0.94
C GLU A 36 -32.63 13.08 0.18
N SER A 37 -32.86 14.15 -0.57
CA SER A 37 -31.79 14.85 -1.28
C SER A 37 -30.88 15.60 -0.28
N PRO A 38 -29.67 16.04 -0.69
CA PRO A 38 -28.82 16.87 0.15
C PRO A 38 -29.47 18.17 0.65
N GLN A 39 -30.57 18.61 0.04
CA GLN A 39 -31.34 19.79 0.43
C GLN A 39 -32.51 19.47 1.38
N GLY A 40 -32.60 18.23 1.88
CA GLY A 40 -33.68 17.78 2.76
C GLY A 40 -35.00 17.47 2.04
N GLN A 41 -34.99 17.38 0.71
CA GLN A 41 -36.21 17.10 -0.06
C GLN A 41 -36.44 15.60 -0.20
N LYS A 42 -37.61 15.12 0.23
CA LYS A 42 -38.03 13.73 -0.04
C LYS A 42 -38.25 13.54 -1.54
N LYS A 43 -37.60 12.53 -2.10
CA LYS A 43 -37.69 12.11 -3.51
C LYS A 43 -38.12 10.64 -3.55
N LYS A 44 -38.87 10.31 -4.60
CA LYS A 44 -39.31 8.95 -4.91
C LYS A 44 -39.05 8.67 -6.37
N GLN A 45 -38.38 7.56 -6.66
CA GLN A 45 -38.19 7.05 -8.00
C GLN A 45 -38.78 5.65 -8.08
N CYS A 46 -39.42 5.34 -9.20
CA CYS A 46 -39.97 4.01 -9.47
C CYS A 46 -39.44 3.53 -10.82
N LYS A 47 -38.96 2.29 -10.86
CA LYS A 47 -38.55 1.62 -12.08
C LYS A 47 -39.22 0.26 -12.13
N SER A 48 -39.83 -0.05 -13.26
CA SER A 48 -40.41 -1.37 -13.50
C SER A 48 -39.50 -2.16 -14.44
N LEU A 49 -39.25 -3.41 -14.09
CA LEU A 49 -38.42 -4.34 -14.84
C LEU A 49 -39.30 -5.50 -15.31
N GLU A 50 -39.32 -5.70 -16.62
CA GLU A 50 -40.04 -6.78 -17.30
C GLU A 50 -39.09 -7.78 -17.98
N ARG A 51 -37.79 -7.46 -18.00
CA ARG A 51 -36.71 -8.30 -18.51
C ARG A 51 -35.50 -8.22 -17.56
N PHE A 52 -34.88 -9.36 -17.31
CA PHE A 52 -33.73 -9.49 -16.43
C PHE A 52 -32.53 -9.92 -17.27
N ASP A 53 -31.73 -8.95 -17.71
CA ASP A 53 -30.44 -9.26 -18.34
C ASP A 53 -29.41 -9.46 -17.22
N GLY A 54 -28.79 -10.64 -17.16
CA GLY A 54 -27.87 -11.02 -16.10
C GLY A 54 -26.42 -10.69 -16.47
N ASP A 55 -25.80 -9.76 -15.76
CA ASP A 55 -24.35 -9.60 -15.76
C ASP A 55 -23.75 -10.55 -14.72
N ILE A 56 -23.33 -11.73 -15.18
CA ILE A 56 -22.74 -12.78 -14.33
C ILE A 56 -21.44 -12.28 -13.68
N LYS A 57 -20.67 -11.43 -14.37
CA LYS A 57 -19.41 -10.89 -13.85
C LYS A 57 -19.70 -9.97 -12.67
N LEU A 58 -20.59 -8.99 -12.84
CA LEU A 58 -21.00 -8.09 -11.77
C LEU A 58 -21.65 -8.85 -10.60
N LEU A 59 -22.47 -9.86 -10.89
CA LEU A 59 -23.06 -10.71 -9.86
C LEU A 59 -21.98 -11.40 -9.00
N ASN A 60 -20.97 -11.99 -9.64
CA ASN A 60 -19.88 -12.66 -8.94
C ASN A 60 -19.07 -11.68 -8.07
N GLN A 61 -18.73 -10.49 -8.61
CA GLN A 61 -18.06 -9.42 -7.84
C GLN A 61 -18.81 -9.10 -6.55
N GLN A 62 -20.13 -8.89 -6.65
CA GLN A 62 -20.94 -8.49 -5.49
C GLN A 62 -21.24 -9.64 -4.55
N LYS A 63 -21.46 -10.85 -5.08
CA LYS A 63 -21.66 -12.07 -4.30
C LYS A 63 -20.43 -12.36 -3.43
N TYR A 64 -19.23 -12.41 -4.02
CA TYR A 64 -18.02 -12.74 -3.27
C TYR A 64 -17.58 -11.64 -2.33
N ARG A 65 -17.84 -10.36 -2.64
CA ARG A 65 -17.69 -9.26 -1.67
C ARG A 65 -18.52 -9.52 -0.41
N LEU A 66 -19.78 -9.94 -0.56
CA LEU A 66 -20.67 -10.18 0.57
C LEU A 66 -20.32 -11.47 1.33
N GLU A 67 -19.88 -12.50 0.63
CA GLU A 67 -19.36 -13.72 1.28
C GLU A 67 -18.09 -13.43 2.09
N LEU A 68 -17.16 -12.61 1.58
CA LEU A 68 -16.00 -12.13 2.31
C LEU A 68 -16.41 -11.40 3.61
N VAL A 69 -17.36 -10.48 3.49
CA VAL A 69 -17.92 -9.75 4.64
C VAL A 69 -18.51 -10.70 5.68
N ASP A 70 -19.27 -11.71 5.24
CA ASP A 70 -19.91 -12.68 6.14
C ASP A 70 -18.88 -13.56 6.86
N ILE A 71 -17.86 -14.05 6.14
CA ILE A 71 -16.75 -14.82 6.72
C ILE A 71 -15.99 -14.01 7.76
N ILE A 72 -15.64 -12.75 7.46
CA ILE A 72 -14.92 -11.91 8.42
C ILE A 72 -15.77 -11.67 9.68
N ARG A 73 -17.05 -11.35 9.52
CA ARG A 73 -17.94 -11.11 10.66
C ARG A 73 -18.11 -12.35 11.53
N LYS A 74 -18.38 -13.50 10.92
CA LYS A 74 -18.53 -14.77 11.65
C LYS A 74 -17.23 -15.18 12.31
N GLY A 75 -16.12 -15.10 11.58
CA GLY A 75 -14.79 -15.41 12.10
C GLY A 75 -14.40 -14.52 13.28
N TYR A 76 -14.66 -13.22 13.18
CA TYR A 76 -14.44 -12.26 14.27
C TYR A 76 -15.23 -12.65 15.52
N GLU A 77 -16.52 -12.96 15.37
CA GLU A 77 -17.38 -13.33 16.50
C GLU A 77 -17.01 -14.68 17.12
N LEU A 78 -16.54 -15.65 16.31
CA LEU A 78 -16.07 -16.94 16.80
C LEU A 78 -14.73 -16.86 17.54
N LEU A 79 -13.85 -15.94 17.13
CA LEU A 79 -12.48 -15.85 17.62
C LEU A 79 -12.27 -14.79 18.69
N ARG A 80 -13.20 -13.83 18.83
CA ARG A 80 -13.12 -12.84 19.91
C ARG A 80 -13.29 -13.53 21.26
N GLY A 81 -12.37 -13.24 22.19
CA GLY A 81 -12.41 -13.83 23.53
C GLY A 81 -11.02 -14.26 24.02
N SER A 82 -10.99 -15.37 24.77
CA SER A 82 -9.76 -15.95 25.29
C SER A 82 -8.93 -16.61 24.20
N GLU A 83 -7.63 -16.78 24.46
CA GLU A 83 -6.72 -17.53 23.60
C GLU A 83 -7.19 -18.97 23.36
N GLU A 84 -7.82 -19.61 24.35
CA GLU A 84 -8.42 -20.94 24.23
C GLU A 84 -9.61 -20.97 23.25
N THR A 85 -10.47 -19.95 23.30
CA THR A 85 -11.58 -19.79 22.35
C THR A 85 -11.04 -19.60 20.93
N PHE A 86 -9.98 -18.80 20.80
CA PHE A 86 -9.30 -18.59 19.53
C PHE A 86 -8.73 -19.89 18.98
N ALA A 87 -7.93 -20.61 19.77
CA ALA A 87 -7.29 -21.86 19.36
C ALA A 87 -8.30 -22.95 18.95
N THR A 88 -9.45 -23.02 19.64
CA THR A 88 -10.52 -23.99 19.34
C THR A 88 -11.18 -23.73 17.99
N ASN A 89 -11.40 -22.47 17.62
CA ASN A 89 -12.19 -22.10 16.44
C ASN A 89 -11.35 -21.69 15.23
N GLN A 90 -10.05 -21.43 15.42
CA GLN A 90 -9.17 -20.86 14.41
C GLN A 90 -9.20 -21.63 13.09
N GLN A 91 -9.01 -22.95 13.17
CA GLN A 91 -8.90 -23.77 11.97
C GLN A 91 -10.18 -23.68 11.12
N SER A 92 -11.35 -23.73 11.74
CA SER A 92 -12.64 -23.60 11.05
C SER A 92 -12.76 -22.26 10.30
N VAL A 93 -12.27 -21.16 10.89
CA VAL A 93 -12.27 -19.85 10.21
C VAL A 93 -11.30 -19.84 9.02
N LEU A 94 -10.10 -20.42 9.18
CA LEU A 94 -9.12 -20.51 8.10
C LEU A 94 -9.60 -21.41 6.95
N ASP A 95 -10.29 -22.51 7.25
CA ASP A 95 -10.87 -23.42 6.23
C ASP A 95 -11.97 -22.71 5.41
N ASN A 96 -12.79 -21.88 6.07
CA ASN A 96 -13.78 -21.05 5.38
C ASN A 96 -13.12 -20.01 4.46
N ILE A 97 -12.03 -19.38 4.91
CA ILE A 97 -11.25 -18.43 4.09
C ILE A 97 -10.65 -19.14 2.88
N GLU A 98 -10.07 -20.33 3.06
CA GLU A 98 -9.49 -21.12 1.97
C GLU A 98 -10.56 -21.54 0.95
N THR A 99 -11.75 -21.91 1.42
CA THR A 99 -12.90 -22.24 0.56
C THR A 99 -13.31 -21.05 -0.32
N LEU A 100 -13.39 -19.85 0.26
CA LEU A 100 -13.71 -18.63 -0.49
C LEU A 100 -12.57 -18.25 -1.44
N GLU A 101 -11.31 -18.37 -1.00
CA GLU A 101 -10.11 -18.15 -1.81
C GLU A 101 -10.16 -18.99 -3.10
N GLN A 102 -10.45 -20.30 -3.01
CA GLN A 102 -10.58 -21.17 -4.19
C GLN A 102 -11.77 -20.78 -5.07
N THR A 103 -12.89 -20.41 -4.44
CA THR A 103 -14.10 -20.00 -5.17
C THR A 103 -13.88 -18.73 -5.98
N ILE A 104 -13.20 -17.72 -5.40
CA ILE A 104 -12.86 -16.47 -6.09
C ILE A 104 -11.85 -16.73 -7.21
N LYS A 105 -10.81 -17.55 -6.96
CA LYS A 105 -9.81 -17.91 -7.99
C LYS A 105 -10.46 -18.41 -9.28
N ASN A 106 -11.44 -19.29 -9.17
CA ASN A 106 -12.18 -19.85 -10.31
C ASN A 106 -12.96 -18.82 -11.14
N HIS A 107 -13.25 -17.64 -10.58
CA HIS A 107 -14.03 -16.59 -11.23
C HIS A 107 -13.24 -15.30 -11.50
N SER A 108 -12.00 -15.21 -11.02
CA SER A 108 -11.18 -13.98 -11.05
C SER A 108 -10.44 -13.73 -12.36
N THR A 109 -10.44 -14.68 -13.30
CA THR A 109 -9.72 -14.55 -14.58
C THR A 109 -10.21 -13.33 -15.36
N ASN A 110 -9.30 -12.39 -15.65
CA ASN A 110 -9.59 -11.10 -16.31
C ASN A 110 -10.60 -10.21 -15.53
N ASP A 111 -10.63 -10.32 -14.21
CA ASP A 111 -11.43 -9.47 -13.33
C ASP A 111 -10.58 -8.86 -12.20
N ASN A 112 -10.09 -7.64 -12.45
CA ASN A 112 -9.28 -6.88 -11.49
C ASN A 112 -9.98 -6.73 -10.13
N TYR A 113 -11.31 -6.57 -10.09
CA TYR A 113 -12.03 -6.43 -8.83
C TYR A 113 -11.90 -7.69 -7.97
N LEU A 114 -12.07 -8.87 -8.59
CA LEU A 114 -11.94 -10.13 -7.89
C LEU A 114 -10.49 -10.47 -7.56
N THR A 115 -9.53 -10.10 -8.41
CA THR A 115 -8.10 -10.22 -8.11
C THR A 115 -7.71 -9.38 -6.89
N ASP A 116 -8.20 -8.15 -6.81
CA ASP A 116 -7.91 -7.24 -5.70
C ASP A 116 -8.61 -7.70 -4.41
N LEU A 117 -9.88 -8.14 -4.49
CA LEU A 117 -10.60 -8.74 -3.36
C LEU A 117 -9.90 -10.00 -2.81
N LEU A 118 -9.35 -10.82 -3.71
CA LEU A 118 -8.56 -12.00 -3.35
C LEU A 118 -7.26 -11.61 -2.64
N THR A 119 -6.63 -10.50 -3.05
CA THR A 119 -5.43 -9.96 -2.42
C THR A 119 -5.73 -9.51 -0.99
N ASP A 120 -6.84 -8.80 -0.76
CA ASP A 120 -7.29 -8.42 0.59
C ASP A 120 -7.53 -9.67 1.47
N LEU A 121 -8.26 -10.65 0.93
CA LEU A 121 -8.63 -11.89 1.63
C LEU A 121 -7.39 -12.68 2.08
N THR A 122 -6.44 -12.87 1.17
CA THR A 122 -5.23 -13.69 1.40
C THR A 122 -4.14 -12.92 2.15
N GLY A 123 -4.20 -11.59 2.17
CA GLY A 123 -3.28 -10.71 2.88
C GLY A 123 -3.63 -10.53 4.37
N GLN A 124 -3.91 -9.29 4.78
CA GLN A 124 -4.08 -8.95 6.19
C GLN A 124 -5.33 -9.59 6.82
N ILE A 125 -6.36 -9.94 6.03
CA ILE A 125 -7.55 -10.64 6.56
C ILE A 125 -7.17 -12.03 7.08
N LYS A 126 -6.58 -12.90 6.24
CA LYS A 126 -6.11 -14.24 6.64
C LYS A 126 -5.08 -14.17 7.76
N THR A 127 -4.17 -13.19 7.68
CA THR A 127 -3.14 -12.95 8.68
C THR A 127 -3.74 -12.59 10.05
N ALA A 128 -4.77 -11.75 10.10
CA ALA A 128 -5.43 -11.38 11.36
C ALA A 128 -6.02 -12.60 12.09
N PHE A 129 -6.45 -13.63 11.35
CA PHE A 129 -7.01 -14.86 11.89
C PHE A 129 -5.97 -15.97 12.12
N SER A 130 -4.73 -15.82 11.65
CA SER A 130 -3.72 -16.89 11.74
C SER A 130 -2.97 -16.95 13.07
N ARG A 131 -3.04 -15.90 13.90
CA ARG A 131 -2.41 -15.90 15.24
C ARG A 131 -3.20 -15.06 16.25
N TYR A 132 -3.29 -15.54 17.48
CA TYR A 132 -4.03 -14.87 18.55
C TYR A 132 -3.46 -13.49 18.88
N ASP A 133 -2.13 -13.37 18.97
CA ASP A 133 -1.45 -12.11 19.27
C ASP A 133 -1.71 -11.04 18.20
N TRP A 134 -1.77 -11.43 16.92
CA TRP A 134 -2.09 -10.53 15.82
C TRP A 134 -3.57 -10.12 15.82
N PHE A 135 -4.46 -11.08 16.06
CA PHE A 135 -5.89 -10.83 16.20
C PHE A 135 -6.13 -9.77 17.28
N VAL A 136 -5.65 -9.98 18.50
CA VAL A 136 -5.88 -9.08 19.64
C VAL A 136 -5.18 -7.73 19.46
N LYS A 137 -3.97 -7.70 18.88
CA LYS A 137 -3.20 -6.45 18.77
C LYS A 137 -3.76 -5.48 17.74
N TRP A 138 -4.21 -5.97 16.58
CA TRP A 138 -4.68 -5.10 15.49
C TRP A 138 -5.84 -5.69 14.69
N GLY A 139 -5.96 -7.02 14.61
CA GLY A 139 -7.06 -7.69 13.90
C GLY A 139 -8.44 -7.26 14.42
N ILE A 140 -8.57 -7.06 15.74
CA ILE A 140 -9.82 -6.62 16.38
C ILE A 140 -10.32 -5.25 15.87
N HIS A 141 -9.43 -4.42 15.34
CA HIS A 141 -9.77 -3.10 14.81
C HIS A 141 -9.85 -3.11 13.28
N TYR A 142 -8.92 -3.80 12.64
CA TYR A 142 -8.82 -3.90 11.19
C TYR A 142 -10.02 -4.65 10.58
N LEU A 143 -10.37 -5.83 11.11
CA LEU A 143 -11.41 -6.69 10.53
C LEU A 143 -12.80 -6.02 10.50
N PRO A 144 -13.28 -5.34 11.56
CA PRO A 144 -14.51 -4.56 11.48
C PRO A 144 -14.42 -3.37 10.51
N SER A 145 -13.24 -2.74 10.40
CA SER A 145 -13.02 -1.60 9.50
C SER A 145 -13.17 -2.00 8.03
N ILE A 146 -12.45 -3.05 7.59
CA ILE A 146 -12.51 -3.53 6.19
C ILE A 146 -13.89 -4.11 5.85
N THR A 147 -14.52 -4.81 6.80
CA THR A 147 -15.91 -5.29 6.68
C THR A 147 -16.88 -4.15 6.42
N ARG A 148 -16.78 -3.08 7.22
CA ARG A 148 -17.66 -1.91 7.09
C ARG A 148 -17.39 -1.17 5.78
N ALA A 149 -16.13 -1.07 5.36
CA ALA A 149 -15.75 -0.47 4.08
C ALA A 149 -16.40 -1.20 2.90
N HIS A 150 -16.34 -2.54 2.84
CA HIS A 150 -17.02 -3.30 1.79
C HIS A 150 -18.54 -3.21 1.88
N LEU A 151 -19.15 -3.26 3.07
CA LEU A 151 -20.60 -3.11 3.24
C LEU A 151 -21.10 -1.73 2.79
N LEU A 152 -20.36 -0.68 3.12
CA LEU A 152 -20.68 0.67 2.72
C LEU A 152 -20.22 1.00 1.30
N GLN A 153 -19.35 0.18 0.70
CA GLN A 153 -18.65 0.45 -0.56
C GLN A 153 -17.91 1.78 -0.47
N GLN A 154 -17.00 1.90 0.48
CA GLN A 154 -16.20 3.10 0.75
C GLN A 154 -14.72 2.76 0.75
N CYS A 155 -13.92 3.61 0.10
CA CYS A 155 -12.46 3.54 0.19
C CYS A 155 -12.04 4.18 1.52
N ASN A 156 -11.75 3.34 2.52
CA ASN A 156 -11.41 3.79 3.87
C ASN A 156 -9.90 3.86 4.13
N ASN A 157 -9.08 3.24 3.28
CA ASN A 157 -7.63 3.21 3.41
C ASN A 157 -6.99 3.03 2.03
N PHE A 158 -5.66 3.17 1.93
CA PHE A 158 -4.90 3.06 0.68
C PHE A 158 -4.19 1.71 0.47
N LYS A 159 -4.17 0.84 1.49
CA LYS A 159 -3.38 -0.39 1.52
C LYS A 159 -4.11 -1.56 0.88
N ASP A 160 -5.42 -1.65 1.12
CA ASP A 160 -6.24 -2.75 0.65
C ASP A 160 -6.72 -2.45 -0.78
N PRO A 161 -6.24 -3.18 -1.81
CA PRO A 161 -6.64 -2.95 -3.19
C PRO A 161 -8.15 -3.13 -3.44
N GLY A 162 -8.83 -4.03 -2.73
CA GLY A 162 -10.26 -4.29 -2.96
C GLY A 162 -11.17 -3.09 -2.64
N VAL A 163 -10.80 -2.24 -1.67
CA VAL A 163 -11.56 -1.01 -1.37
C VAL A 163 -11.24 0.16 -2.30
N GLN A 164 -10.17 0.09 -3.10
CA GLN A 164 -9.81 1.14 -4.08
C GLN A 164 -10.79 1.20 -5.26
N HIS A 165 -11.63 0.18 -5.43
CA HIS A 165 -12.73 0.19 -6.40
C HIS A 165 -13.86 1.15 -6.02
N TYR A 166 -13.85 1.66 -4.79
CA TYR A 166 -14.80 2.64 -4.29
C TYR A 166 -14.19 4.05 -4.33
N GLY A 167 -15.02 5.09 -4.45
CA GLY A 167 -14.59 6.48 -4.42
C GLY A 167 -13.96 6.97 -5.73
N GLN A 168 -14.22 6.33 -6.88
CA GLN A 168 -13.62 6.76 -8.16
C GLN A 168 -14.19 8.06 -8.75
N GLY A 169 -15.19 8.67 -8.12
CA GLY A 169 -15.81 9.91 -8.56
C GLY A 169 -14.85 11.12 -8.45
N GLN A 170 -14.95 12.06 -9.40
CA GLN A 170 -14.12 13.26 -9.42
C GLN A 170 -14.20 14.05 -8.11
N LEU A 171 -15.40 14.22 -7.54
CA LEU A 171 -15.59 14.92 -6.27
C LEU A 171 -14.85 14.26 -5.11
N PHE A 172 -14.94 12.93 -4.98
CA PHE A 172 -14.24 12.20 -3.91
C PHE A 172 -12.73 12.36 -4.06
N ASN A 173 -12.19 12.19 -5.27
CA ASN A 173 -10.77 12.37 -5.52
C ASN A 173 -10.31 13.80 -5.19
N THR A 174 -11.05 14.83 -5.64
CA THR A 174 -10.74 16.22 -5.33
C THR A 174 -10.76 16.49 -3.82
N VAL A 175 -11.82 16.09 -3.12
CA VAL A 175 -11.92 16.30 -1.67
C VAL A 175 -10.86 15.50 -0.92
N ARG A 176 -10.59 14.26 -1.32
CA ARG A 176 -9.50 13.44 -0.74
C ARG A 176 -8.16 14.14 -0.91
N ASP A 177 -7.85 14.61 -2.12
CA ASP A 177 -6.57 15.25 -2.43
C ASP A 177 -6.43 16.61 -1.71
N GLU A 178 -7.52 17.37 -1.59
CA GLU A 178 -7.58 18.60 -0.79
C GLU A 178 -7.42 18.32 0.71
N MET A 179 -8.10 17.29 1.23
CA MET A 179 -7.97 16.89 2.63
C MET A 179 -6.59 16.32 2.94
N ASP A 180 -5.97 15.56 2.02
CA ASP A 180 -4.60 15.07 2.14
C ASP A 180 -3.60 16.23 2.14
N ALA A 181 -3.79 17.24 1.27
CA ALA A 181 -3.01 18.46 1.29
C ALA A 181 -3.17 19.24 2.61
N ILE A 182 -4.41 19.47 3.06
CA ILE A 182 -4.68 20.12 4.35
C ILE A 182 -4.07 19.34 5.50
N PHE A 183 -4.18 18.01 5.48
CA PHE A 183 -3.62 17.13 6.51
C PHE A 183 -2.10 17.17 6.55
N CYS A 184 -1.44 17.22 5.40
CA CYS A 184 0.00 17.46 5.29
C CYS A 184 0.39 18.84 5.82
N ASP A 185 -0.49 19.84 5.63
CA ASP A 185 -0.29 21.21 6.12
C ASP A 185 -0.66 21.39 7.60
N LEU A 186 -1.27 20.39 8.26
CA LEU A 186 -1.60 20.50 9.69
C LEU A 186 -0.31 20.56 10.52
N PRO A 187 -0.23 21.46 11.51
CA PRO A 187 0.86 21.43 12.46
C PRO A 187 0.79 20.12 13.23
N ALA A 188 1.93 19.44 13.37
CA ALA A 188 1.91 18.12 13.98
C ALA A 188 1.29 18.12 15.38
N PRO A 189 0.68 16.99 15.80
CA PRO A 189 0.04 16.90 17.10
C PRO A 189 1.00 17.31 18.22
N LYS A 190 0.56 18.26 19.04
CA LYS A 190 1.29 18.73 20.22
C LYS A 190 1.45 17.56 21.19
N ARG A 191 2.68 17.07 21.33
CA ARG A 191 3.05 16.07 22.33
C ARG A 191 2.92 16.69 23.72
N ALA A 192 2.57 15.88 24.73
CA ALA A 192 2.71 16.25 26.14
C ALA A 192 4.19 16.28 26.61
N GLY A 193 5.15 16.47 25.70
CA GLY A 193 6.58 16.48 25.96
C GLY A 193 7.37 17.14 24.82
N SER A 194 8.59 17.61 25.13
CA SER A 194 9.46 18.40 24.25
C SER A 194 9.98 17.59 23.06
N GLY A 195 9.25 17.58 21.95
CA GLY A 195 9.68 17.06 20.66
C GLY A 195 9.05 17.85 19.51
N ALA A 196 9.83 18.14 18.48
CA ALA A 196 9.41 18.92 17.31
C ALA A 196 8.27 18.25 16.52
N PRO A 197 7.43 19.04 15.82
CA PRO A 197 6.30 18.52 15.06
C PRO A 197 6.73 17.61 13.89
N ILE A 198 6.09 16.44 13.75
CA ILE A 198 6.26 15.47 12.65
C ILE A 198 5.26 15.77 11.52
N ASP A 199 5.77 15.98 10.32
CA ASP A 199 4.99 16.08 9.08
C ASP A 199 4.30 14.74 8.75
N MET A 200 3.00 14.76 8.46
CA MET A 200 2.22 13.54 8.25
C MET A 200 2.52 12.83 6.92
N SER A 201 3.19 13.49 5.96
CA SER A 201 3.67 12.89 4.71
C SER A 201 4.63 11.71 4.93
N VAL A 202 5.25 11.62 6.12
CA VAL A 202 6.12 10.51 6.54
C VAL A 202 5.36 9.18 6.67
N PHE A 203 4.04 9.20 6.90
CA PHE A 203 3.23 7.98 7.02
C PHE A 203 2.73 7.42 5.67
N ASN A 204 2.88 8.19 4.58
CA ASN A 204 2.38 7.90 3.24
C ASN A 204 3.49 7.68 2.19
N ASP A 205 4.72 7.37 2.61
CA ASP A 205 5.85 7.19 1.68
C ASP A 205 6.16 5.71 1.40
N ALA A 206 5.29 5.08 0.59
CA ALA A 206 5.48 3.70 0.15
C ALA A 206 6.61 3.52 -0.90
N ASP A 207 7.17 4.61 -1.43
CA ASP A 207 7.95 4.56 -2.67
C ASP A 207 9.40 5.06 -2.53
N ASN A 208 9.95 5.27 -1.33
CA ASN A 208 11.38 5.61 -1.19
C ASN A 208 12.19 4.40 -0.66
N PRO A 209 12.65 3.48 -1.55
CA PRO A 209 13.40 2.30 -1.14
C PRO A 209 14.83 2.69 -0.77
N CYS A 210 15.15 2.76 0.52
CA CYS A 210 16.44 3.26 1.01
C CYS A 210 16.95 2.53 2.25
N PHE A 211 18.27 2.59 2.46
CA PHE A 211 19.00 1.99 3.58
C PHE A 211 19.39 3.04 4.63
N HIS A 212 19.47 2.62 5.90
CA HIS A 212 20.08 3.45 6.94
C HIS A 212 21.60 3.51 6.79
N GLY A 213 22.21 4.67 7.05
CA GLY A 213 23.64 4.89 6.88
C GLY A 213 24.55 4.04 7.79
N SER A 214 24.03 3.48 8.89
CA SER A 214 24.78 2.62 9.82
C SER A 214 24.85 1.15 9.40
N CYS A 215 24.10 0.75 8.38
CA CYS A 215 24.16 -0.61 7.85
C CYS A 215 25.51 -0.87 7.19
N THR A 216 25.87 -2.14 7.01
CA THR A 216 27.19 -2.54 6.50
C THR A 216 27.09 -3.34 5.22
N VAL A 217 28.10 -3.16 4.36
CA VAL A 217 28.22 -3.84 3.06
C VAL A 217 29.64 -4.41 2.94
N LYS A 218 29.73 -5.66 2.49
CA LYS A 218 30.99 -6.33 2.20
C LYS A 218 31.42 -6.06 0.77
N LEU A 219 32.67 -5.66 0.59
CA LEU A 219 33.29 -5.42 -0.71
C LEU A 219 34.08 -6.64 -1.18
N PHE A 220 34.39 -6.66 -2.49
CA PHE A 220 35.09 -7.78 -3.13
C PHE A 220 36.54 -7.94 -2.64
N ASP A 221 37.16 -6.87 -2.14
CA ASP A 221 38.49 -6.88 -1.51
C ASP A 221 38.48 -7.46 -0.08
N GLY A 222 37.30 -7.86 0.42
CA GLY A 222 37.10 -8.39 1.76
C GLY A 222 36.85 -7.33 2.84
N SER A 223 36.99 -6.04 2.51
CA SER A 223 36.68 -4.96 3.44
C SER A 223 35.16 -4.84 3.67
N ILE A 224 34.80 -4.26 4.81
CA ILE A 224 33.41 -3.96 5.18
C ILE A 224 33.31 -2.45 5.37
N LYS A 225 32.36 -1.82 4.70
CA LYS A 225 32.06 -0.39 4.83
C LYS A 225 30.66 -0.18 5.37
N PHE A 226 30.45 0.94 6.05
CA PHE A 226 29.09 1.41 6.30
C PHE A 226 28.46 1.92 5.01
N VAL A 227 27.14 1.81 4.90
CA VAL A 227 26.33 2.30 3.79
C VAL A 227 26.62 3.78 3.49
N LYS A 228 26.78 4.60 4.52
CA LYS A 228 27.11 6.03 4.39
C LYS A 228 28.53 6.32 3.86
N ASP A 229 29.44 5.34 3.94
CA ASP A 229 30.86 5.47 3.59
C ASP A 229 31.21 4.83 2.24
N LEU A 230 30.22 4.21 1.58
CA LEU A 230 30.36 3.68 0.22
C LEU A 230 30.64 4.82 -0.78
N ARG A 231 31.36 4.48 -1.85
CA ARG A 231 31.75 5.43 -2.90
C ARG A 231 31.53 4.83 -4.28
N ARG A 232 31.37 5.70 -5.28
CA ARG A 232 31.45 5.30 -6.68
C ARG A 232 32.74 4.51 -6.93
N GLY A 233 32.64 3.42 -7.67
CA GLY A 233 33.76 2.51 -7.95
C GLY A 233 33.95 1.41 -6.91
N ASP A 234 33.26 1.46 -5.76
CA ASP A 234 33.28 0.34 -4.82
C ASP A 234 32.65 -0.89 -5.46
N ARG A 235 33.37 -2.02 -5.44
CA ARG A 235 32.96 -3.29 -6.04
C ARG A 235 32.37 -4.21 -4.99
N LEU A 236 31.12 -4.59 -5.18
CA LEU A 236 30.30 -5.29 -4.19
C LEU A 236 30.51 -6.81 -4.22
N TYR A 237 30.60 -7.42 -3.04
CA TYR A 237 30.53 -8.88 -2.88
C TYR A 237 29.06 -9.33 -2.79
N PRO A 238 28.67 -10.52 -3.27
CA PRO A 238 29.49 -11.54 -3.94
C PRO A 238 29.52 -11.42 -5.48
N HIS A 239 28.61 -10.67 -6.08
CA HIS A 239 28.37 -10.72 -7.54
C HIS A 239 29.20 -9.72 -8.36
N GLY A 240 29.97 -8.84 -7.71
CA GLY A 240 30.96 -8.00 -8.38
C GLY A 240 30.42 -6.78 -9.11
N GLY A 241 29.16 -6.38 -8.88
CA GLY A 241 28.61 -5.11 -9.36
C GLY A 241 29.34 -3.91 -8.73
N THR A 242 29.55 -2.87 -9.52
CA THR A 242 30.26 -1.65 -9.14
C THR A 242 29.28 -0.51 -8.94
N ILE A 243 29.43 0.26 -7.87
CA ILE A 243 28.59 1.44 -7.62
C ILE A 243 28.87 2.52 -8.66
N ASN A 244 27.85 2.91 -9.43
CA ASN A 244 27.89 4.05 -10.35
C ASN A 244 27.40 5.33 -9.68
N TYR A 245 26.26 5.24 -8.98
CA TYR A 245 25.65 6.37 -8.29
C TYR A 245 25.22 6.00 -6.87
N ILE A 246 25.33 6.98 -5.99
CA ILE A 246 24.86 6.95 -4.61
C ILE A 246 23.87 8.10 -4.45
N LEU A 247 22.63 7.77 -4.15
CA LEU A 247 21.59 8.73 -3.84
C LEU A 247 21.44 8.84 -2.32
N LYS A 248 21.85 9.97 -1.74
CA LYS A 248 21.62 10.31 -0.34
C LYS A 248 20.41 11.22 -0.23
N THR A 249 19.34 10.72 0.37
CA THR A 249 18.11 11.49 0.61
C THR A 249 18.10 11.97 2.05
N ILE A 250 18.18 13.29 2.25
CA ILE A 250 18.06 13.91 3.58
C ILE A 250 16.64 13.75 4.10
N CYS A 251 16.51 13.17 5.29
CA CYS A 251 15.20 12.91 5.89
C CYS A 251 14.60 14.19 6.48
N ASN A 252 13.32 14.44 6.16
CA ASN A 252 12.55 15.50 6.80
C ASN A 252 12.56 15.30 8.33
N ASN A 253 12.79 16.39 9.08
CA ASN A 253 12.82 16.39 10.55
C ASN A 253 13.82 15.41 11.21
N ARG A 254 14.83 14.94 10.47
CA ARG A 254 15.81 13.94 10.94
C ARG A 254 15.17 12.64 11.46
N GLN A 255 14.05 12.23 10.88
CA GLN A 255 13.37 10.98 11.22
C GLN A 255 12.95 10.22 9.98
N ALA A 256 12.95 8.90 10.08
CA ALA A 256 12.44 8.01 9.05
C ALA A 256 11.75 6.80 9.67
N GLN A 257 10.68 6.33 9.03
CA GLN A 257 10.07 5.05 9.37
C GLN A 257 10.94 3.93 8.81
N MET A 258 11.45 3.06 9.68
CA MET A 258 12.37 1.98 9.31
C MET A 258 11.92 0.65 9.91
N VAL A 259 12.38 -0.43 9.29
CA VAL A 259 12.30 -1.81 9.78
C VAL A 259 13.70 -2.26 10.18
N LEU A 260 13.83 -2.80 11.39
CA LEU A 260 15.03 -3.50 11.85
C LEU A 260 14.78 -5.01 11.74
N LEU A 261 15.63 -5.71 11.00
CA LEU A 261 15.62 -7.17 10.91
C LEU A 261 16.68 -7.78 11.83
N ASP A 262 16.55 -9.08 12.11
CA ASP A 262 17.46 -9.82 13.00
C ASP A 262 18.93 -9.80 12.54
N SER A 263 19.18 -9.61 11.24
CA SER A 263 20.54 -9.46 10.69
C SER A 263 21.21 -8.11 11.03
N GLY A 264 20.46 -7.19 11.64
CA GLY A 264 20.88 -5.80 11.87
C GLY A 264 20.61 -4.87 10.68
N LEU A 265 19.97 -5.35 9.62
CA LEU A 265 19.52 -4.51 8.51
C LEU A 265 18.46 -3.52 8.99
N ILE A 266 18.72 -2.22 8.79
CA ILE A 266 17.79 -1.11 9.03
C ILE A 266 17.44 -0.50 7.68
N ILE A 267 16.18 -0.66 7.26
CA ILE A 267 15.75 -0.38 5.90
C ILE A 267 14.34 0.21 5.86
N THR A 268 13.99 0.97 4.82
CA THR A 268 12.61 1.44 4.67
C THR A 268 11.64 0.26 4.47
N PRO A 269 10.37 0.38 4.90
CA PRO A 269 9.49 -0.78 5.04
C PRO A 269 9.14 -1.45 3.70
N TRP A 270 9.25 -0.70 2.62
CA TRP A 270 8.82 -1.06 1.27
C TRP A 270 9.99 -1.34 0.31
N HIS A 271 11.23 -1.34 0.79
CA HIS A 271 12.39 -1.67 -0.03
C HIS A 271 12.47 -3.19 -0.23
N PRO A 272 12.34 -3.73 -1.46
CA PRO A 272 12.34 -5.17 -1.70
C PRO A 272 13.65 -5.85 -1.28
N ILE A 273 13.54 -6.91 -0.48
CA ILE A 273 14.66 -7.77 -0.08
C ILE A 273 14.42 -9.21 -0.54
N ARG A 274 15.48 -9.96 -0.79
CA ARG A 274 15.40 -11.35 -1.22
C ARG A 274 15.76 -12.28 -0.07
N LEU A 275 14.81 -13.11 0.37
CA LEU A 275 15.04 -14.12 1.40
C LEU A 275 15.55 -15.42 0.77
N ASN A 276 16.58 -16.00 1.40
CA ASN A 276 17.21 -17.26 1.01
C ASN A 276 17.66 -17.30 -0.47
N GLY A 277 17.88 -16.14 -1.10
CA GLY A 277 18.25 -16.03 -2.52
C GLY A 277 17.14 -16.39 -3.51
N VAL A 278 15.89 -16.60 -3.07
CA VAL A 278 14.80 -17.09 -3.94
C VAL A 278 13.67 -16.08 -4.10
N THR A 279 13.14 -15.54 -3.00
CA THR A 279 11.86 -14.81 -3.04
C THR A 279 12.01 -13.36 -2.60
N TRP A 280 11.53 -12.44 -3.44
CA TRP A 280 11.39 -11.03 -3.10
C TRP A 280 10.24 -10.83 -2.11
N VAL A 281 10.51 -10.15 -1.00
CA VAL A 281 9.53 -9.77 0.02
C VAL A 281 9.75 -8.31 0.43
N LEU A 282 8.75 -7.73 1.09
CA LEU A 282 8.84 -6.39 1.65
C LEU A 282 9.14 -6.48 3.15
N PRO A 283 10.11 -5.72 3.70
CA PRO A 283 10.44 -5.76 5.12
C PRO A 283 9.22 -5.58 6.05
N CYS A 284 8.24 -4.77 5.65
CA CYS A 284 7.01 -4.58 6.41
C CYS A 284 6.12 -5.83 6.53
N SER A 285 6.28 -6.85 5.67
CA SER A 285 5.57 -8.12 5.81
C SER A 285 6.25 -9.07 6.80
N LEU A 286 7.48 -8.76 7.22
CA LEU A 286 8.26 -9.59 8.14
C LEU A 286 8.16 -9.11 9.60
N VAL A 287 7.80 -7.84 9.81
CA VAL A 287 7.72 -7.24 11.15
C VAL A 287 6.35 -6.63 11.41
N SER A 288 5.89 -6.69 12.66
CA SER A 288 4.54 -6.27 13.02
C SER A 288 4.31 -4.75 12.90
N CYS A 289 5.33 -3.93 13.14
CA CYS A 289 5.24 -2.47 13.04
C CYS A 289 6.61 -1.86 12.70
N PRO A 290 6.76 -1.15 11.57
CA PRO A 290 7.91 -0.27 11.36
C PRO A 290 7.98 0.82 12.43
N THR A 291 9.19 1.23 12.79
CA THR A 291 9.44 2.20 13.88
C THR A 291 10.02 3.50 13.32
N ASN A 292 9.57 4.65 13.83
CA ASN A 292 10.22 5.91 13.53
C ASN A 292 11.51 6.03 14.34
N ILE A 293 12.64 6.13 13.66
CA ILE A 293 13.96 6.31 14.28
C ILE A 293 14.54 7.67 13.92
N ILE A 294 15.50 8.14 14.72
CA ILE A 294 16.33 9.29 14.35
C ILE A 294 17.19 8.86 13.16
N CYS A 295 17.05 9.55 12.04
CA CYS A 295 17.73 9.26 10.79
C CYS A 295 17.98 10.58 10.05
N GLU A 296 19.24 10.96 9.87
CA GLU A 296 19.57 12.20 9.15
C GLU A 296 19.40 12.04 7.64
N ALA A 297 19.74 10.87 7.11
CA ALA A 297 19.62 10.56 5.70
C ALA A 297 19.53 9.05 5.47
N VAL A 298 18.87 8.70 4.37
CA VAL A 298 18.80 7.34 3.83
C VAL A 298 19.49 7.27 2.48
N TYR A 299 19.94 6.07 2.10
CA TYR A 299 20.82 5.87 0.95
C TYR A 299 20.23 4.85 -0.02
N SER A 300 20.35 5.11 -1.32
CA SER A 300 20.05 4.15 -2.40
C SER A 300 21.20 4.14 -3.40
N PHE A 301 21.36 3.03 -4.11
CA PHE A 301 22.53 2.81 -4.98
C PHE A 301 22.07 2.49 -6.39
N ALA A 302 22.87 2.85 -7.39
CA ALA A 302 22.75 2.35 -8.75
C ALA A 302 24.06 1.66 -9.15
N LEU A 303 23.96 0.46 -9.69
CA LEU A 303 25.10 -0.36 -10.08
C LEU A 303 25.25 -0.40 -11.60
N ASP A 304 26.44 -0.78 -12.07
CA ASP A 304 26.71 -1.06 -13.49
C ASP A 304 26.06 -2.37 -13.98
N GLN A 305 25.93 -3.36 -13.10
CA GLN A 305 25.35 -4.68 -13.41
C GLN A 305 24.78 -5.36 -12.16
N GLY A 306 23.98 -6.41 -12.37
CA GLY A 306 23.40 -7.27 -11.34
C GLY A 306 22.26 -6.61 -10.55
N HIS A 307 22.40 -5.33 -10.23
CA HIS A 307 21.41 -4.48 -9.55
C HIS A 307 20.86 -5.05 -8.23
N THR A 308 21.71 -5.79 -7.51
CA THR A 308 21.47 -6.19 -6.12
C THR A 308 22.67 -5.87 -5.25
N ILE A 309 22.42 -5.57 -3.98
CA ILE A 309 23.42 -5.24 -2.96
C ILE A 309 23.15 -6.04 -1.70
N TRP A 310 24.21 -6.60 -1.10
CA TRP A 310 24.11 -7.34 0.16
C TRP A 310 24.40 -6.40 1.33
N VAL A 311 23.37 -6.12 2.12
CA VAL A 311 23.43 -5.19 3.26
C VAL A 311 23.09 -5.97 4.53
N ASN A 312 24.01 -5.98 5.51
CA ASN A 312 23.85 -6.79 6.72
C ASN A 312 23.43 -8.24 6.39
N ASP A 313 24.15 -8.85 5.44
CA ASP A 313 23.94 -10.22 4.94
C ASP A 313 22.58 -10.53 4.30
N ILE A 314 21.79 -9.50 3.94
CA ILE A 314 20.52 -9.65 3.21
C ILE A 314 20.66 -9.03 1.82
N GLU A 315 20.26 -9.78 0.79
CA GLU A 315 20.23 -9.30 -0.58
C GLU A 315 19.06 -8.32 -0.79
N CYS A 316 19.38 -7.12 -1.27
CA CYS A 316 18.44 -6.02 -1.48
C CYS A 316 18.54 -5.52 -2.93
N VAL A 317 17.45 -4.96 -3.45
CA VAL A 317 17.43 -4.40 -4.82
C VAL A 317 18.11 -3.03 -4.88
N THR A 318 18.72 -2.69 -6.02
CA THR A 318 19.25 -1.33 -6.28
C THR A 318 18.45 -0.59 -7.35
N LEU A 319 18.71 0.71 -7.53
CA LEU A 319 18.09 1.51 -8.59
C LEU A 319 18.50 1.02 -9.98
N GLY A 320 17.62 1.24 -10.96
CA GLY A 320 17.81 0.85 -12.36
C GLY A 320 17.71 -0.66 -12.61
N HIS A 321 17.17 -1.44 -11.68
CA HIS A 321 17.30 -2.91 -11.69
C HIS A 321 16.62 -3.65 -12.84
N GLY A 322 15.62 -3.07 -13.51
CA GLY A 322 14.96 -3.69 -14.66
C GLY A 322 14.05 -4.90 -14.36
N PHE A 323 14.15 -5.52 -13.18
CA PHE A 323 13.33 -6.67 -12.73
C PHE A 323 11.82 -6.48 -12.91
N LYS A 324 11.12 -7.57 -13.20
CA LYS A 324 9.71 -7.58 -13.65
C LYS A 324 8.76 -8.32 -12.70
N GLU A 325 9.30 -9.03 -11.72
CA GLU A 325 8.57 -9.76 -10.70
C GLU A 325 7.78 -8.80 -9.80
N ASP A 326 6.57 -9.18 -9.39
CA ASP A 326 5.57 -8.23 -8.89
C ASP A 326 5.99 -7.42 -7.66
N ILE A 327 6.71 -8.03 -6.71
CA ILE A 327 7.17 -7.36 -5.47
C ILE A 327 8.25 -6.29 -5.77
N VAL A 328 9.17 -6.61 -6.69
CA VAL A 328 10.36 -5.79 -6.93
C VAL A 328 10.18 -4.83 -8.11
N ARG A 329 9.24 -5.10 -9.01
CA ARG A 329 8.98 -4.28 -10.19
C ARG A 329 8.56 -2.87 -9.80
N HIS A 330 9.35 -1.88 -10.20
CA HIS A 330 9.00 -0.47 -10.03
C HIS A 330 9.08 0.29 -11.35
N ILE A 331 8.03 1.08 -11.66
CA ILE A 331 7.89 1.79 -12.96
C ILE A 331 9.00 2.82 -13.17
N TYR A 332 9.42 3.50 -12.11
CA TYR A 332 10.47 4.52 -12.15
C TYR A 332 11.82 4.02 -11.61
N TYR A 333 11.95 3.75 -10.31
CA TYR A 333 13.20 3.25 -9.69
C TYR A 333 13.76 1.96 -10.30
N GLY A 334 12.93 1.13 -10.93
CA GLY A 334 13.37 -0.08 -11.64
C GLY A 334 13.63 0.12 -13.13
N SER A 335 13.71 1.37 -13.60
CA SER A 335 13.86 1.70 -15.02
C SER A 335 15.09 2.58 -15.28
N GLU A 336 15.49 2.69 -16.54
CA GLU A 336 16.58 3.59 -16.95
C GLU A 336 16.29 5.07 -16.64
N ARG A 337 15.02 5.44 -16.43
CA ARG A 337 14.63 6.82 -16.13
C ARG A 337 15.28 7.35 -14.85
N VAL A 338 15.40 6.51 -13.82
CA VAL A 338 16.08 6.95 -12.59
C VAL A 338 17.58 7.14 -12.83
N ILE A 339 18.19 6.32 -13.71
CA ILE A 339 19.60 6.45 -14.04
C ILE A 339 19.88 7.74 -14.80
N GLU A 340 18.99 8.12 -15.72
CA GLU A 340 19.10 9.40 -16.44
C GLU A 340 18.94 10.60 -15.50
N ASP A 341 17.95 10.58 -14.60
CA ASP A 341 17.78 11.64 -13.60
C ASP A 341 19.02 11.74 -12.70
N LEU A 342 19.57 10.61 -12.22
CA LEU A 342 20.81 10.60 -11.44
C LEU A 342 22.01 11.13 -12.23
N ARG A 343 22.14 10.79 -13.52
CA ARG A 343 23.22 11.29 -14.38
C ARG A 343 23.18 12.81 -14.53
N ILE A 344 21.99 13.37 -14.73
CA ILE A 344 21.79 14.82 -14.83
C ILE A 344 22.15 15.50 -13.50
N MET A 345 21.66 14.95 -12.38
CA MET A 345 21.89 15.51 -11.05
C MET A 345 23.36 15.40 -10.62
N ASP A 346 24.04 14.30 -10.95
CA ASP A 346 25.48 14.16 -10.71
C ASP A 346 26.26 15.23 -11.46
N GLY A 347 25.87 15.51 -12.72
CA GLY A 347 26.39 16.63 -13.51
C GLY A 347 26.26 17.99 -12.84
N GLN A 348 25.22 18.17 -12.02
CA GLN A 348 24.96 19.39 -11.24
C GLN A 348 25.67 19.40 -9.88
N GLN A 349 26.15 18.25 -9.40
CA GLN A 349 26.75 18.04 -8.07
C GLN A 349 28.21 17.56 -8.14
N ASN A 350 29.00 18.19 -9.03
CA ASN A 350 30.44 17.96 -9.19
C ASN A 350 30.87 16.59 -9.78
N CYS A 351 29.94 15.84 -10.39
CA CYS A 351 30.22 14.61 -11.15
C CYS A 351 30.97 13.52 -10.37
N THR A 352 30.70 13.38 -9.07
CA THR A 352 31.40 12.42 -8.20
C THR A 352 30.73 11.05 -8.16
N GLY A 353 29.51 10.94 -8.68
CA GLY A 353 28.59 9.83 -8.47
C GLY A 353 27.84 9.89 -7.13
N PHE A 354 28.11 10.88 -6.28
CA PHE A 354 27.43 11.07 -5.00
C PHE A 354 26.44 12.23 -5.11
N ILE A 355 25.15 11.91 -5.00
CA ILE A 355 24.05 12.85 -5.25
C ILE A 355 23.28 13.01 -3.94
N GLU A 356 23.26 14.23 -3.41
CA GLU A 356 22.48 14.57 -2.23
C GLU A 356 21.17 15.27 -2.65
N ILE A 357 20.05 14.80 -2.10
CA ILE A 357 18.72 15.36 -2.38
C ILE A 357 17.94 15.60 -1.10
N GLN A 358 17.00 16.53 -1.13
CA GLN A 358 15.96 16.64 -0.12
C GLN A 358 14.79 15.74 -0.51
N SER A 359 14.05 15.16 0.46
CA SER A 359 12.87 14.33 0.17
C SER A 359 11.85 15.02 -0.76
N LYS A 360 11.72 16.36 -0.65
CA LYS A 360 10.83 17.18 -1.51
C LYS A 360 11.22 17.24 -3.00
N TRP A 361 12.39 16.71 -3.39
CA TRP A 361 12.86 16.67 -4.78
C TRP A 361 12.32 15.45 -5.54
N VAL A 362 11.72 14.49 -4.82
CA VAL A 362 11.05 13.34 -5.42
C VAL A 362 9.72 13.79 -6.02
N ILE A 363 9.55 13.59 -7.33
CA ILE A 363 8.34 13.97 -8.06
C ILE A 363 7.39 12.77 -8.09
N ARG A 364 6.13 13.05 -7.77
CA ARG A 364 5.05 12.06 -7.80
C ARG A 364 4.04 12.42 -8.88
N ASN A 365 3.51 11.40 -9.53
CA ASN A 365 2.40 11.56 -10.46
C ASN A 365 1.15 11.95 -9.66
N LYS A 366 0.58 13.13 -9.95
CA LYS A 366 -0.59 13.68 -9.22
C LYS A 366 -1.83 12.76 -9.23
N ARG A 367 -1.98 11.91 -10.26
CA ARG A 367 -3.13 11.00 -10.39
C ARG A 367 -2.91 9.69 -9.64
N THR A 368 -1.68 9.18 -9.61
CA THR A 368 -1.38 7.83 -9.10
C THR A 368 -0.61 7.81 -7.79
N GLY A 369 -0.11 8.95 -7.29
CA GLY A 369 0.76 9.05 -6.11
C GLY A 369 2.17 8.48 -6.28
N ARG A 370 2.37 7.59 -7.26
CA ARG A 370 3.63 6.92 -7.57
C ARG A 370 4.73 7.88 -8.02
N VAL A 371 5.96 7.59 -7.60
CA VAL A 371 7.15 8.33 -8.04
C VAL A 371 7.37 8.18 -9.55
N ASN A 372 7.66 9.30 -10.22
CA ASN A 372 7.92 9.33 -11.65
C ASN A 372 9.13 10.20 -12.05
N GLY A 373 9.90 10.72 -11.10
CA GLY A 373 11.12 11.49 -11.36
C GLY A 373 11.78 11.99 -10.08
N ILE A 374 13.02 12.45 -10.19
CA ILE A 374 13.74 13.17 -9.14
C ILE A 374 14.38 14.41 -9.78
N ARG A 375 14.07 15.60 -9.26
CA ARG A 375 14.70 16.85 -9.72
C ARG A 375 14.73 17.91 -8.64
N GLN A 376 15.74 18.77 -8.70
CA GLN A 376 15.73 19.99 -7.91
C GLN A 376 14.55 20.88 -8.35
N PRO A 377 13.74 21.43 -7.43
CA PRO A 377 12.76 22.45 -7.76
C PRO A 377 13.47 23.61 -8.46
N GLU A 378 12.95 24.04 -9.61
CA GLU A 378 13.43 25.27 -10.24
C GLU A 378 13.36 26.39 -9.20
N ASN A 379 14.43 27.16 -9.05
CA ASN A 379 14.35 28.44 -8.35
C ASN A 379 13.29 29.25 -9.09
N ILE A 380 12.07 29.30 -8.55
CA ILE A 380 11.15 30.37 -8.89
C ILE A 380 11.84 31.60 -8.32
N ASP A 381 12.61 32.29 -9.18
CA ASP A 381 13.01 33.65 -8.91
C ASP A 381 11.72 34.39 -8.59
N ILE A 382 11.58 34.74 -7.31
CA ILE A 382 10.62 35.73 -6.87
C ILE A 382 11.12 37.03 -7.52
N ILE A 383 10.68 37.28 -8.75
CA ILE A 383 10.65 38.61 -9.31
C ILE A 383 9.69 39.38 -8.40
N SER A 384 10.28 39.96 -7.37
CA SER A 384 9.68 41.02 -6.59
C SER A 384 9.54 42.22 -7.52
N ASN A 385 8.36 42.82 -7.48
CA ASN A 385 7.93 43.98 -8.27
C ASN A 385 8.97 45.09 -8.39
#